data_AF-A0A9X2GUW8-F1
#
_entry.id   AF-A0A9X2GUW8-F1
#
_cell.length_a   1.000
_cell.length_b   1.000
_cell.length_c   1.000
_cell.angle_alpha   90.00
_cell.angle_beta   90.00
_cell.angle_gamma   90.00
#
_symmetry.space_group_name_H-M   'P 1'
#
loop_
_entity.id
_entity.type
_entity.pdbx_description
1 polymer ?
#
loop_
_entity_poly.entity_id
_entity_poly.type
_entity_poly.pdbx_seq_one_letter_code
_entity_poly.pdbx_strand_id
1 'polypeptide(L)' 'MRRRIWTGVFWVDAGERLIGAGAGSALALLSADGLGLLDVKWETVGSVAGLAALLSLLKSLVAGTTGDPGTAGFTGGTR' A
#
# COMPACT_ATOMS: atom_id res chain seq x y z
N MET A 1 -12.81 -5.04 -24.91
CA MET A 1 -12.26 -5.32 -23.56
C MET A 1 -12.23 -4.04 -22.75
N ARG A 2 -13.06 -3.91 -21.70
CA ARG A 2 -13.00 -2.75 -20.80
C ARG A 2 -11.82 -2.96 -19.84
N ARG A 3 -10.76 -2.15 -19.96
CA ARG A 3 -9.60 -2.21 -19.05
C ARG A 3 -10.08 -1.82 -17.66
N ARG A 4 -10.05 -2.76 -16.72
CA ARG A 4 -10.74 -2.66 -15.42
C ARG A 4 -9.92 -1.92 -14.35
N ILE A 5 -8.64 -1.63 -14.62
CA ILE A 5 -7.83 -0.67 -13.84
C ILE A 5 -8.44 0.73 -13.81
N TRP A 6 -9.34 1.07 -14.73
CA TRP A 6 -10.03 2.37 -14.76
C TRP A 6 -11.32 2.37 -13.92
N THR A 7 -11.57 1.33 -13.12
CA THR A 7 -12.77 1.26 -12.27
C THR A 7 -12.50 1.83 -10.88
N GLY A 8 -13.49 2.48 -10.29
CA GLY A 8 -13.38 3.01 -8.92
C GLY A 8 -13.09 1.93 -7.89
N VAL A 9 -13.63 0.72 -8.05
CA VAL A 9 -13.42 -0.41 -7.13
C VAL A 9 -11.94 -0.80 -7.04
N PHE A 10 -11.25 -0.89 -8.18
CA PHE A 10 -9.81 -1.18 -8.19
C PHE A 10 -9.01 -0.12 -7.43
N TRP A 11 -9.31 1.17 -7.65
CA TRP A 11 -8.58 2.26 -7.00
C TRP A 11 -8.88 2.39 -5.51
N VAL A 12 -10.08 2.00 -5.06
CA VAL A 12 -10.41 1.93 -3.63
C VAL A 12 -9.56 0.85 -2.95
N ASP A 13 -9.54 -0.38 -3.47
CA ASP A 13 -8.71 -1.48 -2.92
C ASP A 13 -7.21 -1.15 -2.99
N ALA A 14 -6.74 -0.59 -4.12
CA ALA A 14 -5.36 -0.14 -4.23
C ALA A 14 -5.01 0.97 -3.22
N GLY A 15 -5.95 1.87 -2.94
CA GLY A 15 -5.81 2.94 -1.95
C GLY A 15 -5.71 2.41 -0.52
N GLU A 16 -6.59 1.47 -0.14
CA GLU A 16 -6.55 0.79 1.16
C GLU A 16 -5.20 0.09 1.38
N ARG A 17 -4.71 -0.62 0.36
CA ARG A 17 -3.40 -1.29 0.39
C ARG A 17 -2.22 -0.32 0.46
N LEU A 18 -2.30 0.80 -0.24
CA LEU A 18 -1.28 1.86 -0.20
C LEU A 18 -1.18 2.41 1.22
N ILE A 19 -2.31 2.80 1.80
CA ILE A 19 -2.38 3.38 3.14
C ILE A 19 -1.92 2.37 4.19
N GLY A 20 -2.40 1.11 4.10
CA GLY A 20 -2.02 0.05 5.02
C GLY A 20 -0.52 -0.25 5.01
N ALA A 21 0.10 -0.28 3.82
CA ALA A 21 1.55 -0.48 3.70
C ALA A 21 2.36 0.69 4.29
N GLY A 22 1.96 1.93 3.97
CA GLY A 22 2.62 3.12 4.51
C GLY A 22 2.52 3.19 6.03
N ALA A 23 1.31 3.07 6.58
CA ALA A 23 1.06 3.09 8.01
C ALA A 23 1.76 1.93 8.74
N GLY A 24 1.67 0.70 8.21
CA GLY A 24 2.32 -0.47 8.81
C GLY A 24 3.83 -0.32 8.91
N SER A 25 4.48 0.20 7.86
CA SER A 25 5.93 0.43 7.88
C SER A 25 6.34 1.60 8.79
N ALA A 26 5.53 2.66 8.88
CA ALA A 26 5.75 3.74 9.84
C ALA A 26 5.66 3.23 11.28
N LEU A 27 4.62 2.45 11.61
CA LEU A 27 4.45 1.85 12.93
C LEU A 27 5.62 0.95 13.30
N ALA A 28 6.11 0.13 12.35
CA ALA A 28 7.27 -0.72 12.58
C ALA A 28 8.50 0.09 13.02
N LEU A 29 8.81 1.19 12.32
CA LEU A 29 9.94 2.06 12.66
C LEU A 29 9.75 2.82 13.98
N LEU A 30 8.54 3.35 14.21
CA LEU A 30 8.23 4.08 15.44
C LEU A 30 8.34 3.17 16.68
N SER A 31 8.04 1.87 16.53
CA SER A 31 8.16 0.89 17.62
C SER A 31 9.56 0.31 17.81
N ALA A 32 10.46 0.44 16.83
CA ALA A 32 11.75 -0.26 16.83
C ALA A 32 12.76 0.32 17.82
N ASP A 33 12.84 1.66 17.90
CA ASP A 33 13.87 2.34 18.69
C ASP A 33 13.37 2.85 20.06
N GLY A 34 12.08 2.67 20.39
CA GLY A 34 11.50 3.10 21.67
C GLY A 34 11.56 4.60 21.94
N LEU A 35 11.78 5.41 20.89
CA LEU A 35 11.92 6.86 20.98
C LEU A 35 10.59 7.54 21.30
N GLY A 36 10.66 8.67 22.03
CA GLY A 36 9.51 9.55 22.24
C GLY A 36 9.12 10.29 20.96
N LEU A 37 7.88 10.82 20.91
CA LEU A 37 7.31 11.49 19.74
C LEU A 37 8.22 12.61 19.16
N LEU A 38 8.98 13.30 20.02
CA LEU A 38 9.84 14.41 19.62
C LEU A 38 11.22 13.97 19.15
N ASP A 39 11.70 12.80 19.56
CA ASP A 39 13.03 12.28 19.24
C ASP A 39 13.04 11.41 17.97
N VAL A 40 11.85 11.10 17.44
CA VAL A 40 11.70 10.34 16.20
C VAL A 40 12.31 11.10 15.02
N LYS A 41 13.11 10.39 14.21
CA LYS A 41 13.62 10.89 12.93
C LYS A 41 12.51 10.85 11.86
N TRP A 42 11.63 11.84 11.89
CA TRP A 42 10.44 11.92 11.05
C TRP A 42 10.73 11.85 9.55
N GLU A 43 11.87 12.39 9.11
CA GLU A 43 12.31 12.29 7.73
C GLU A 43 12.53 10.83 7.30
N THR A 44 13.19 10.03 8.13
CA THR A 44 13.41 8.61 7.86
C THR A 44 12.10 7.83 7.86
N VAL A 45 11.22 8.07 8.84
CA VAL A 45 9.90 7.42 8.93
C VAL A 45 9.06 7.75 7.70
N GLY A 46 8.98 9.03 7.33
CA GLY A 46 8.23 9.48 6.16
C GLY A 46 8.77 8.90 4.84
N SER A 47 10.10 8.82 4.70
CA SER A 47 10.74 8.25 3.52
C SER A 47 10.43 6.76 3.35
N VAL A 48 10.58 5.97 4.42
CA VAL A 48 10.29 4.53 4.38
C VAL A 48 8.80 4.26 4.19
N ALA A 49 7.94 5.02 4.88
CA ALA A 49 6.49 4.90 4.74
C ALA A 49 6.01 5.24 3.33
N GLY A 50 6.55 6.33 2.76
CA GLY A 50 6.28 6.72 1.38
C GLY A 50 6.73 5.65 0.39
N LEU A 51 7.93 5.09 0.55
CA LEU A 51 8.43 4.01 -0.29
C LEU A 51 7.56 2.75 -0.18
N ALA A 52 7.18 2.34 1.03
CA ALA A 52 6.31 1.18 1.24
C ALA A 52 4.94 1.35 0.58
N ALA A 53 4.33 2.55 0.71
CA ALA A 53 3.08 2.92 0.06
C ALA A 53 3.20 2.87 -1.47
N LEU A 54 4.26 3.45 -2.04
CA LEU A 54 4.55 3.41 -3.48
C LEU A 54 4.74 1.99 -4.00
N LEU A 55 5.53 1.17 -3.30
CA LEU A 55 5.74 -0.23 -3.66
C LEU A 55 4.45 -1.04 -3.59
N SER A 56 3.57 -0.76 -2.62
CA SER A 56 2.24 -1.38 -2.53
C SER A 56 1.39 -1.02 -3.75
N LEU A 57 1.37 0.25 -4.15
CA LEU A 57 0.64 0.69 -5.33
C LEU A 57 1.18 0.07 -6.63
N LEU A 58 2.50 0.02 -6.81
CA LEU A 58 3.12 -0.63 -7.97
C LEU A 58 2.75 -2.11 -8.05
N LYS A 59 2.73 -2.82 -6.91
CA LYS A 59 2.25 -4.21 -6.86
C LYS A 59 0.79 -4.33 -7.27
N SER A 60 -0.08 -3.43 -6.79
CA SER A 60 -1.49 -3.37 -7.18
C SER A 60 -1.68 -3.18 -8.68
N LEU A 61 -0.85 -2.34 -9.32
CA LEU A 61 -0.86 -2.15 -10.78
C LEU A 61 -0.46 -3.41 -11.53
N VAL A 62 0.57 -4.13 -11.06
CA VAL A 62 0.99 -5.42 -11.63
C VAL A 62 -0.08 -6.50 -11.41
N ALA A 63 -0.74 -6.51 -10.26
CA ALA A 63 -1.85 -7.42 -9.98
C ALA A 63 -3.02 -7.17 -10.93
N GLY A 64 -3.36 -5.91 -11.21
CA GLY A 64 -4.41 -5.55 -12.16
C GLY A 64 -4.13 -5.93 -13.62
N THR A 65 -2.88 -6.28 -13.98
CA THR A 65 -2.52 -6.76 -15.32
C THR A 65 -2.35 -8.27 -15.41
N THR A 66 -2.13 -8.97 -14.29
CA THR A 66 -1.71 -10.39 -14.26
C THR A 66 -2.56 -11.29 -13.36
N GLY A 67 -3.34 -10.73 -12.43
CA GLY A 67 -4.22 -11.42 -11.47
C GLY A 67 -5.71 -11.29 -11.80
N ASP A 68 -6.59 -11.30 -10.79
CA ASP A 68 -8.03 -11.07 -11.02
C ASP A 68 -8.24 -9.62 -11.51
N PRO A 69 -8.78 -9.43 -12.73
CA PRO A 69 -8.93 -8.11 -13.32
C PRO A 69 -9.94 -7.20 -12.59
N GLY A 70 -10.65 -7.66 -11.57
CA GLY A 70 -11.61 -6.89 -10.77
C GLY A 70 -11.06 -6.28 -9.48
N THR A 71 -9.86 -6.66 -9.01
CA THR A 71 -9.32 -6.23 -7.71
C THR A 71 -7.85 -5.83 -7.82
N ALA A 72 -7.33 -5.14 -6.80
CA ALA A 72 -5.89 -4.90 -6.64
C ALA A 72 -5.18 -6.09 -5.93
N GLY A 73 -5.86 -7.24 -5.81
CA GLY A 73 -5.36 -8.47 -5.21
C GLY A 73 -5.03 -9.55 -6.24
N PHE A 74 -4.14 -10.47 -5.86
CA PHE A 74 -3.77 -11.64 -6.68
C PHE A 74 -4.79 -12.77 -6.65
N THR A 75 -5.72 -12.76 -5.68
CA THR A 75 -6.77 -13.77 -5.53
C THR A 75 -8.12 -13.17 -5.90
N GLY A 76 -8.81 -13.78 -6.86
CA GLY A 76 -10.16 -13.38 -7.23
C GLY A 76 -11.18 -13.64 -6.14
N GLY A 77 -12.18 -12.76 -6.04
CA GLY A 77 -13.17 -12.73 -4.97
C GLY A 77 -13.85 -14.08 -4.74
N THR A 78 -13.35 -14.81 -3.75
CA THR A 78 -13.99 -15.96 -3.12
C THR A 78 -13.98 -15.72 -1.61
N ARG A 79 -14.78 -14.74 -1.21
CA ARG A 79 -15.36 -14.61 0.12
C ARG A 79 -16.78 -14.10 -0.02
#